data_AF-A0A1G2YVH5-F1
#
_entry.id   AF-A0A1G2YVH5-F1
#
_cell.length_a   1.000
_cell.length_b   1.000
_cell.length_c   1.000
_cell.angle_alpha   90.00
_cell.angle_beta   90.00
_cell.angle_gamma   90.00
#
_symmetry.space_group_name_H-M   'P 1'
#
loop_
_entity.id
_entity.type
_entity.pdbx_description
1 polymer ?
#
loop_
_entity_poly.entity_id
_entity_poly.type
_entity_poly.pdbx_seq_one_letter_code
_entity_poly.pdbx_strand_id
1 'polypeptide(L)'
;MLVDYLGMTAALVLLLIIFGVTAQNFFTLTTFRTIANQIPDTTVAAVGMTFVLIIAGIDLSVGSVLAFAGAVLGIALVNWGLPLALAVPVCLLVGLGCGAANGFVIIRWRLPSFIVTLGMLEVARGAAYLVTQSRTIYIGGPVEVITGTAVLGLSLPFIIAILIVAVGQLVLSRTVFGRYLIAIGTNEEAVRLSGIDPRPYKLAVFVLAGLLAAVAAVIQTARMSSANPNTAIGFELQVIAAVVIGGTSLMGGRGSVVSSFFGVLIIAVLGAGLAQVGAQEYTKRLITGSVIVAAVVLDQYRHRVHIIPVQIPAWWARLLTVLFVLASVFGLSAFVGATLVAPERSVPRAVVVLHLLFLATAVVAAIMCIKILRRAWAAIQDGHARTTPNRAIGFLFVPLFNLYWVFVALHGFALDYNAFVTRHRIRARQLSEVSFRAYCAFTVLATGLAIVGFLPNLVVIVEFALALVIFRGLVVAVNESHQHAPWEENVPGS
;
A
#
# COMPACT_ATOMS: atom_id res chain seq x y z
N MET A 1 14.53 -11.29 -15.26
CA MET A 1 15.55 -10.21 -15.19
C MET A 1 15.89 -9.66 -16.57
N LEU A 2 16.55 -10.40 -17.49
CA LEU A 2 16.94 -9.84 -18.79
C LEU A 2 15.74 -9.32 -19.62
N VAL A 3 14.65 -10.09 -19.65
CA VAL A 3 13.38 -9.72 -20.32
C VAL A 3 12.75 -8.47 -19.70
N ASP A 4 12.88 -8.29 -18.38
CA ASP A 4 12.33 -7.14 -17.66
C ASP A 4 13.11 -5.87 -17.96
N TYR A 5 14.45 -5.95 -17.97
CA TYR A 5 15.32 -4.85 -18.39
C TYR A 5 15.09 -4.48 -19.86
N LEU A 6 14.91 -5.45 -20.76
CA LEU A 6 14.61 -5.20 -22.17
C LEU A 6 13.28 -4.47 -22.34
N GLY A 7 12.24 -4.87 -21.59
CA GLY A 7 10.93 -4.19 -21.63
C GLY A 7 10.98 -2.73 -21.19
N MET A 8 11.66 -2.44 -20.07
CA MET A 8 11.81 -1.06 -19.57
C MET A 8 12.69 -0.21 -20.48
N THR A 9 13.79 -0.78 -20.99
CA THR A 9 14.67 -0.10 -21.93
C THR A 9 13.93 0.22 -23.23
N ALA A 10 13.14 -0.72 -23.75
CA ALA A 10 12.32 -0.51 -24.94
C ALA A 10 11.27 0.60 -24.72
N ALA A 11 10.60 0.62 -23.56
CA ALA A 11 9.65 1.68 -23.21
C ALA A 11 10.33 3.06 -23.14
N LEU A 12 11.52 3.15 -22.53
CA LEU A 12 12.31 4.38 -22.46
C LEU A 12 12.74 4.85 -23.86
N VAL A 13 13.28 3.94 -24.68
CA VAL A 13 13.70 4.25 -26.06
C VAL A 13 12.50 4.70 -26.90
N LEU A 14 11.35 4.06 -26.76
CA LEU A 14 10.12 4.48 -27.45
C LEU A 14 9.73 5.90 -27.07
N LEU A 15 9.75 6.25 -25.78
CA LEU A 15 9.47 7.63 -25.34
C LEU A 15 10.48 8.64 -25.89
N LEU A 16 11.77 8.29 -25.88
CA LEU A 16 12.82 9.14 -26.46
C LEU A 16 12.60 9.38 -27.96
N ILE A 17 12.18 8.37 -28.71
CA ILE A 17 11.87 8.49 -30.14
C ILE A 17 10.65 9.39 -30.34
N ILE A 18 9.55 9.13 -29.61
CA ILE A 18 8.31 9.92 -29.72
C ILE A 18 8.61 11.40 -29.49
N PHE A 19 9.21 11.74 -28.36
CA PHE A 19 9.51 13.15 -28.05
C PHE A 19 10.63 13.72 -28.91
N GLY A 20 11.57 12.89 -29.35
CA GLY A 20 12.59 13.24 -30.31
C GLY A 20 12.03 13.75 -31.64
N VAL A 21 10.90 13.19 -32.09
CA VAL A 21 10.22 13.60 -33.33
C VAL A 21 9.22 14.72 -33.09
N THR A 22 8.49 14.71 -31.96
CA THR A 22 7.45 15.71 -31.71
C THR A 22 7.96 17.03 -31.15
N ALA A 23 9.11 17.04 -30.46
CA ALA A 23 9.67 18.24 -29.85
C ALA A 23 10.99 18.63 -30.52
N GLN A 24 11.02 19.84 -31.09
CA GLN A 24 12.12 20.34 -31.93
C GLN A 24 13.50 20.38 -31.22
N ASN A 25 13.53 20.47 -29.90
CA ASN A 25 14.77 20.60 -29.11
C ASN A 25 15.00 19.44 -28.15
N PHE A 26 14.32 18.31 -28.32
CA PHE A 26 14.36 17.23 -27.34
C PHE A 26 15.74 16.59 -27.23
N PHE A 27 16.41 16.36 -28.36
CA PHE A 27 17.79 15.80 -28.40
C PHE A 27 18.89 16.85 -28.21
N THR A 28 18.63 17.91 -27.44
CA THR A 28 19.65 18.91 -27.09
C THR A 28 20.34 18.56 -25.77
N LEU A 29 21.63 18.89 -25.67
CA LEU A 29 22.41 18.71 -24.43
C LEU A 29 21.77 19.45 -23.24
N THR A 30 21.13 20.59 -23.49
CA THR A 30 20.37 21.35 -22.49
C THR A 30 19.21 20.54 -21.92
N THR A 31 18.45 19.84 -22.78
CA THR A 31 17.33 18.99 -22.33
C THR A 31 17.82 17.83 -21.48
N PHE A 32 18.86 17.13 -21.93
CA PHE A 32 19.44 16.03 -21.17
C PHE A 32 19.97 16.48 -19.81
N ARG A 33 20.65 17.64 -19.74
CA ARG A 33 21.11 18.23 -18.48
C ARG A 33 19.95 18.61 -17.57
N THR A 34 18.88 19.19 -18.10
CA THR A 34 17.66 19.51 -17.33
C THR A 34 17.05 18.25 -16.73
N ILE A 35 16.87 17.19 -17.52
CA ILE A 35 16.35 15.90 -17.03
C ILE A 35 17.28 15.34 -15.95
N ALA A 36 18.60 15.27 -16.22
CA ALA A 36 19.58 14.74 -15.27
C ALA A 36 19.58 15.51 -13.94
N ASN A 37 19.34 16.82 -13.95
CA ASN A 37 19.30 17.66 -12.75
C ASN A 37 17.95 17.63 -12.02
N GLN A 38 16.89 17.12 -12.63
CA GLN A 38 15.55 17.08 -12.06
C GLN A 38 15.21 15.75 -11.37
N ILE A 39 15.84 14.66 -11.76
CA ILE A 39 15.60 13.32 -11.19
C ILE A 39 16.33 12.95 -9.88
N PRO A 40 17.40 13.62 -9.41
CA PRO A 40 18.21 13.08 -8.31
C PRO A 40 17.45 12.80 -7.01
N ASP A 41 16.60 13.71 -6.56
CA ASP A 41 15.78 13.55 -5.35
C ASP A 41 14.80 12.38 -5.47
N THR A 42 14.08 12.28 -6.59
CA THR A 42 13.18 11.14 -6.86
C THR A 42 13.94 9.83 -6.96
N THR A 43 15.14 9.83 -7.54
CA THR A 43 15.99 8.64 -7.69
C THR A 43 16.43 8.11 -6.34
N VAL A 44 16.93 8.98 -5.47
CA VAL A 44 17.37 8.60 -4.11
C VAL A 44 16.20 8.05 -3.29
N ALA A 45 15.05 8.72 -3.33
CA ALA A 45 13.84 8.24 -2.67
C ALA A 45 13.34 6.89 -3.24
N ALA A 46 13.43 6.70 -4.57
CA ALA A 46 13.06 5.46 -5.24
C ALA A 46 13.92 4.28 -4.79
N VAL A 47 15.21 4.48 -4.51
CA VAL A 47 16.06 3.43 -3.93
C VAL A 47 15.53 2.98 -2.57
N GLY A 48 15.21 3.92 -1.67
CA GLY A 48 14.63 3.59 -0.36
C GLY A 48 13.28 2.89 -0.47
N MET A 49 12.41 3.42 -1.32
CA MET A 49 11.09 2.84 -1.57
C MET A 49 11.18 1.44 -2.19
N THR A 50 12.19 1.16 -3.02
CA THR A 50 12.45 -0.18 -3.58
C THR A 50 12.66 -1.21 -2.46
N PHE A 51 13.49 -0.88 -1.46
CA PHE A 51 13.72 -1.78 -0.32
C PHE A 51 12.45 -2.00 0.50
N VAL A 52 11.66 -0.94 0.73
CA VAL A 52 10.38 -1.03 1.45
C VAL A 52 9.37 -1.91 0.71
N LEU A 53 9.22 -1.75 -0.61
CA LEU A 53 8.31 -2.57 -1.39
C LEU A 53 8.75 -4.04 -1.44
N ILE A 54 10.06 -4.30 -1.53
CA ILE A 54 10.59 -5.68 -1.54
C ILE A 54 10.19 -6.44 -0.29
N ILE A 55 10.15 -5.82 0.89
CA ILE A 55 9.67 -6.49 2.12
C ILE A 55 8.14 -6.49 2.27
N ALA A 56 7.39 -6.25 1.18
CA ALA A 56 5.93 -6.07 1.17
C ALA A 56 5.43 -4.92 2.07
N GLY A 57 6.30 -3.95 2.36
CA GLY A 57 5.95 -2.72 3.05
C GLY A 57 5.44 -1.66 2.06
N ILE A 58 4.81 -0.63 2.61
CA ILE A 58 4.44 0.62 1.95
C ILE A 58 4.81 1.75 2.90
N ASP A 59 5.51 2.76 2.40
CA ASP A 59 5.88 3.98 3.12
C ASP A 59 5.31 5.20 2.40
N LEU A 60 4.26 5.77 2.99
CA LEU A 60 3.62 6.98 2.50
C LEU A 60 4.28 8.25 3.05
N SER A 61 5.16 8.15 4.05
CA SER A 61 5.76 9.32 4.70
C SER A 61 6.96 9.92 3.96
N VAL A 62 7.46 9.27 2.90
CA VAL A 62 8.70 9.68 2.21
C VAL A 62 8.72 11.16 1.80
N GLY A 63 7.60 11.68 1.27
CA GLY A 63 7.50 13.07 0.83
C GLY A 63 7.46 14.07 1.99
N SER A 64 6.74 13.77 3.08
CA SER A 64 6.68 14.66 4.24
C SER A 64 7.92 14.59 5.11
N VAL A 65 8.58 13.43 5.20
CA VAL A 65 9.90 13.28 5.87
C VAL A 65 10.96 14.07 5.11
N LEU A 66 10.94 14.03 3.76
CA LEU A 66 11.78 14.90 2.94
C LEU A 66 11.53 16.37 3.26
N ALA A 67 10.26 16.81 3.27
CA ALA A 67 9.92 18.20 3.57
C ALA A 67 10.35 18.63 4.98
N PHE A 68 10.18 17.76 5.98
CA PHE A 68 10.58 18.03 7.36
C PHE A 68 12.10 18.10 7.52
N ALA A 69 12.83 17.14 6.95
CA ALA A 69 14.30 17.16 6.97
C ALA A 69 14.85 18.41 6.25
N GLY A 70 14.27 18.78 5.11
CA GLY A 70 14.60 20.01 4.38
C GLY A 70 14.27 21.29 5.15
N ALA A 71 13.14 21.33 5.86
CA ALA A 71 12.78 22.43 6.77
C ALA A 71 13.81 22.60 7.89
N VAL A 72 14.22 21.50 8.53
CA VAL A 72 15.26 21.54 9.56
C VAL A 72 16.60 21.96 8.99
N LEU A 73 16.98 21.51 7.78
CA LEU A 73 18.18 21.99 7.10
C LEU A 73 18.16 23.51 6.90
N GLY A 74 17.04 24.05 6.41
CA GLY A 74 16.88 25.49 6.21
C GLY A 74 16.98 26.30 7.50
N ILE A 75 16.30 25.86 8.56
CA ILE A 75 16.37 26.49 9.88
C ILE A 75 17.77 26.39 10.48
N ALA A 76 18.43 25.25 10.36
CA ALA A 76 19.78 25.03 10.86
C ALA A 76 20.79 25.99 10.20
N LEU A 77 20.67 26.21 8.89
CA LEU A 77 21.56 27.11 8.15
C LEU A 77 21.26 28.58 8.43
N VAL A 78 19.98 28.97 8.43
CA VAL A 78 19.57 30.39 8.45
C VAL A 78 19.37 30.90 9.87
N ASN A 79 18.62 30.18 10.70
CA ASN A 79 18.23 30.65 12.03
C ASN A 79 19.23 30.23 13.10
N TRP A 80 19.78 29.01 13.02
CA TRP A 80 20.82 28.56 13.95
C TRP A 80 22.23 28.97 13.50
N GLY A 81 22.38 29.44 12.25
CA GLY A 81 23.66 29.90 11.70
C GLY A 81 24.71 28.78 11.58
N LEU A 82 24.29 27.52 11.53
CA LEU A 82 25.22 26.39 11.43
C LEU A 82 25.88 26.36 10.06
N PRO A 83 27.18 26.00 9.97
CA PRO A 83 27.82 25.74 8.69
C PRO A 83 27.19 24.51 8.03
N LEU A 84 27.25 24.45 6.69
CA LEU A 84 26.68 23.36 5.88
C LEU A 84 27.14 21.97 6.36
N ALA A 85 28.40 21.84 6.76
CA ALA A 85 28.98 20.59 7.25
C ALA A 85 28.30 20.05 8.52
N LEU A 86 27.68 20.91 9.35
CA LEU A 86 26.93 20.52 10.54
C LEU A 86 25.42 20.44 10.27
N ALA A 87 24.90 21.33 9.43
CA ALA A 87 23.47 21.35 9.11
C ALA A 87 23.03 20.10 8.32
N VAL A 88 23.87 19.58 7.43
CA VAL A 88 23.58 18.35 6.66
C VAL A 88 23.43 17.12 7.58
N PRO A 89 24.37 16.79 8.49
CA PRO A 89 24.18 15.72 9.46
C PRO A 89 22.89 15.85 10.30
N VAL A 90 22.52 17.06 10.74
CA VAL A 90 21.28 17.29 11.48
C VAL A 90 20.05 16.92 10.63
N CYS A 91 20.03 17.35 9.36
CA CYS A 91 19.00 16.97 8.40
C CYS A 91 18.90 15.43 8.23
N LEU A 92 20.04 14.75 8.08
CA LEU A 92 20.09 13.29 7.95
C LEU A 92 19.56 12.57 9.20
N LEU A 93 19.88 13.08 10.40
CA LEU A 93 19.40 12.54 11.66
C LEU A 93 17.88 12.65 11.79
N VAL A 94 17.27 13.71 11.27
CA VAL A 94 15.81 13.86 11.26
C VAL A 94 15.16 12.76 10.42
N GLY A 95 15.64 12.53 9.20
CA GLY A 95 15.13 11.45 8.35
C GLY A 95 15.34 10.07 8.94
N LEU A 96 16.54 9.82 9.48
CA LEU A 96 16.88 8.58 10.18
C LEU A 96 15.95 8.35 11.37
N GLY A 97 15.69 9.38 12.18
CA GLY A 97 14.79 9.33 13.33
C GLY A 97 13.35 9.02 12.94
N CYS A 98 12.84 9.65 11.87
CA CYS A 98 11.51 9.37 11.34
C CYS A 98 11.39 7.93 10.84
N GLY A 99 12.38 7.45 10.07
CA GLY A 99 12.44 6.07 9.59
C GLY A 99 12.55 5.04 10.73
N ALA A 100 13.34 5.35 11.75
CA ALA A 100 13.46 4.54 12.96
C ALA A 100 12.14 4.48 13.73
N ALA A 101 11.44 5.60 13.90
CA ALA A 101 10.13 5.65 14.55
C ALA A 101 9.10 4.80 13.79
N ASN A 102 9.03 4.95 12.47
CA ASN A 102 8.17 4.12 11.61
C ASN A 102 8.48 2.63 11.81
N GLY A 103 9.73 2.22 11.58
CA GLY A 103 10.12 0.82 11.70
C GLY A 103 9.88 0.26 13.09
N PHE A 104 10.20 1.02 14.14
CA PHE A 104 9.99 0.62 15.53
C PHE A 104 8.52 0.37 15.82
N VAL A 105 7.63 1.32 15.48
CA VAL A 105 6.19 1.17 15.73
C VAL A 105 5.61 -0.01 14.95
N ILE A 106 5.99 -0.16 13.68
CA ILE A 106 5.55 -1.27 12.82
C ILE A 106 5.93 -2.61 13.44
N ILE A 107 7.17 -2.75 13.92
CA ILE A 107 7.69 -4.02 14.44
C ILE A 107 7.15 -4.31 15.83
N ARG A 108 7.15 -3.31 16.72
CA ARG A 108 6.83 -3.49 18.13
C ARG A 108 5.36 -3.83 18.36
N TRP A 109 4.46 -3.27 17.55
CA TRP A 109 3.02 -3.52 17.63
C TRP A 109 2.46 -4.34 16.47
N ARG A 110 3.31 -4.77 15.53
CA ARG A 110 2.92 -5.58 14.36
C ARG A 110 1.81 -4.92 13.54
N LEU A 111 1.87 -3.60 13.44
CA LEU A 111 0.92 -2.81 12.66
C LEU A 111 1.26 -2.87 11.17
N PRO A 112 0.25 -2.81 10.27
CA PRO A 112 0.51 -2.61 8.85
C PRO A 112 1.31 -1.32 8.61
N SER A 113 2.37 -1.39 7.79
CA SER A 113 3.28 -0.25 7.60
C SER A 113 2.60 0.98 7.03
N PHE A 114 1.65 0.78 6.10
CA PHE A 114 0.96 1.89 5.45
C PHE A 114 0.25 2.79 6.46
N ILE A 115 -0.35 2.22 7.53
CA ILE A 115 -1.05 2.98 8.58
C ILE A 115 -0.06 3.83 9.37
N VAL A 116 1.04 3.23 9.82
CA VAL A 116 2.06 3.93 10.60
C VAL A 116 2.67 5.06 9.77
N THR A 117 2.99 4.78 8.51
CA THR A 117 3.59 5.77 7.60
C THR A 117 2.61 6.83 7.14
N LEU A 118 1.30 6.55 7.10
CA LEU A 118 0.27 7.57 6.89
C LEU A 118 0.15 8.49 8.12
N GLY A 119 0.24 7.94 9.33
CA GLY A 119 0.34 8.76 10.54
C GLY A 119 1.60 9.62 10.56
N MET A 120 2.76 9.03 10.23
CA MET A 120 4.02 9.76 10.10
C MET A 120 3.99 10.80 8.97
N LEU A 121 3.19 10.57 7.92
CA LEU A 121 2.99 11.55 6.86
C LEU A 121 2.52 12.87 7.47
N GLU A 122 1.45 12.83 8.26
CA GLU A 122 0.86 13.99 8.92
C GLU A 122 1.78 14.57 10.01
N VAL A 123 2.43 13.72 10.81
CA VAL A 123 3.35 14.17 11.86
C VAL A 123 4.54 14.92 11.26
N ALA A 124 5.21 14.36 10.25
CA ALA A 124 6.35 15.02 9.61
C ALA A 124 5.92 16.30 8.89
N ARG A 125 4.77 16.28 8.21
CA ARG A 125 4.25 17.49 7.53
C ARG A 125 3.92 18.60 8.54
N GLY A 126 3.23 18.26 9.63
CA GLY A 126 2.94 19.18 10.73
C GLY A 126 4.20 19.71 11.40
N ALA A 127 5.21 18.85 11.61
CA ALA A 127 6.51 19.25 12.16
C ALA A 127 7.26 20.20 11.21
N ALA A 128 7.18 19.98 9.89
CA ALA A 128 7.74 20.90 8.90
C ALA A 128 7.08 22.29 9.01
N TYR A 129 5.75 22.38 9.07
CA TYR A 129 5.05 23.66 9.29
C TYR A 129 5.43 24.31 10.62
N LEU A 130 5.53 23.52 11.70
CA LEU A 130 5.88 24.03 13.02
C LEU A 130 7.29 24.65 13.02
N VAL A 131 8.26 23.94 12.46
CA VAL A 131 9.66 24.37 12.43
C VAL A 131 9.87 25.58 11.52
N THR A 132 9.18 25.67 10.39
CA THR A 132 9.28 26.85 9.51
C THR A 132 8.29 27.97 9.83
N GLN A 133 7.47 27.82 10.87
CA GLN A 133 6.35 28.73 11.18
C GLN A 133 5.44 28.98 9.96
N SER A 134 5.18 27.92 9.20
CA SER A 134 4.38 27.91 7.96
C SER A 134 4.89 28.85 6.85
N ARG A 135 6.17 29.24 6.89
CA ARG A 135 6.80 30.10 5.88
C ARG A 135 7.87 29.35 5.09
N THR A 136 8.20 29.87 3.91
CA THR A 136 9.38 29.44 3.15
C THR A 136 10.62 30.09 3.75
N ILE A 137 11.63 29.28 4.05
CA ILE A 137 12.95 29.74 4.50
C ILE A 137 13.87 29.83 3.29
N TYR A 138 14.28 31.04 2.92
CA TYR A 138 15.23 31.26 1.83
C TYR A 138 16.66 31.10 2.36
N ILE A 139 17.46 30.24 1.72
CA ILE A 139 18.79 29.85 2.21
C ILE A 139 19.88 30.52 1.35
N GLY A 140 19.72 30.53 0.02
CA GLY A 140 20.67 31.12 -0.91
C GLY A 140 21.99 30.34 -1.06
N GLY A 141 23.09 31.08 -1.29
CA GLY A 141 24.41 30.57 -1.67
C GLY A 141 25.02 29.40 -0.88
N PRO A 142 24.81 29.25 0.45
CA PRO A 142 25.41 28.14 1.21
C PRO A 142 25.03 26.74 0.71
N VAL A 143 23.83 26.56 0.16
CA VAL A 143 23.39 25.26 -0.39
C VAL A 143 23.63 25.14 -1.89
N GLU A 144 23.85 26.26 -2.59
CA GLU A 144 24.11 26.27 -4.04
C GLU A 144 25.45 25.64 -4.42
N VAL A 145 26.40 25.56 -3.48
CA VAL A 145 27.66 24.82 -3.70
C VAL A 145 27.40 23.32 -4.00
N ILE A 146 26.33 22.76 -3.43
CA ILE A 146 25.93 21.37 -3.66
C ILE A 146 25.45 21.17 -5.11
N THR A 147 24.78 22.16 -5.70
CA THR A 147 24.23 22.05 -7.07
C THR A 147 25.15 22.64 -8.14
N GLY A 148 25.98 23.62 -7.80
CA GLY A 148 26.90 24.33 -8.70
C GLY A 148 28.19 23.57 -9.03
N THR A 149 28.49 22.48 -8.32
CA THR A 149 29.63 21.61 -8.64
C THR A 149 29.28 20.70 -9.82
N ALA A 150 29.75 21.09 -11.01
CA ALA A 150 29.66 20.26 -12.21
C ALA A 150 30.91 19.39 -12.34
N VAL A 151 30.74 18.08 -12.28
CA VAL A 151 31.82 17.11 -12.57
C VAL A 151 31.50 16.45 -13.90
N LEU A 152 32.39 16.57 -14.88
CA LEU A 152 32.20 16.05 -16.24
C LEU A 152 30.94 16.61 -16.96
N GLY A 153 30.48 17.82 -16.57
CA GLY A 153 29.29 18.45 -17.14
C GLY A 153 27.95 17.95 -16.59
N LEU A 154 27.98 17.12 -15.54
CA LEU A 154 26.82 16.64 -14.78
C LEU A 154 26.81 17.26 -13.37
N SER A 155 25.63 17.49 -12.80
CA SER A 155 25.52 18.04 -11.44
C SER A 155 25.92 17.01 -10.39
N LEU A 156 26.53 17.47 -9.30
CA LEU A 156 26.88 16.62 -8.16
C LEU A 156 25.69 15.82 -7.60
N PRO A 157 24.46 16.36 -7.46
CA PRO A 157 23.31 15.58 -7.02
C PRO A 157 23.00 14.38 -7.92
N PHE A 158 23.15 14.53 -9.25
CA PHE A 158 22.97 13.42 -10.18
C PHE A 158 24.00 12.33 -9.95
N ILE A 159 25.27 12.69 -9.75
CA ILE A 159 26.35 11.73 -9.47
C ILE A 159 26.09 11.00 -8.15
N ILE A 160 25.68 11.71 -7.10
CA ILE A 160 25.30 11.11 -5.82
C ILE A 160 24.13 10.13 -6.00
N ALA A 161 23.12 10.50 -6.78
CA ALA A 161 21.99 9.63 -7.05
C ALA A 161 22.41 8.35 -7.78
N ILE A 162 23.27 8.44 -8.81
CA ILE A 162 23.82 7.27 -9.51
C ILE A 162 24.65 6.39 -8.59
N LEU A 163 25.48 6.99 -7.72
CA LEU A 163 26.23 6.25 -6.71
C LEU A 163 25.30 5.50 -5.75
N ILE A 164 24.23 6.14 -5.30
CA ILE A 164 23.21 5.52 -4.43
C ILE A 164 22.47 4.38 -5.15
N VAL A 165 22.17 4.52 -6.45
CA VAL A 165 21.61 3.42 -7.26
C VAL A 165 22.59 2.24 -7.34
N ALA A 166 23.87 2.50 -7.61
CA ALA A 166 24.90 1.47 -7.70
C ALA A 166 25.09 0.75 -6.37
N VAL A 167 25.22 1.49 -5.26
CA VAL A 167 25.34 0.95 -3.91
C VAL A 167 24.07 0.20 -3.51
N GLY A 168 22.90 0.78 -3.75
CA GLY A 168 21.61 0.15 -3.45
C GLY A 168 21.43 -1.17 -4.19
N GLN A 169 21.77 -1.22 -5.48
CA GLN A 169 21.73 -2.45 -6.26
C GLN A 169 22.74 -3.49 -5.76
N LEU A 170 23.95 -3.06 -5.39
CA LEU A 170 24.97 -3.96 -4.83
C LEU A 170 24.49 -4.54 -3.49
N VAL A 171 23.94 -3.70 -2.61
CA VAL A 171 23.35 -4.12 -1.34
C VAL A 171 22.22 -5.13 -1.60
N LEU A 172 21.31 -4.84 -2.53
CA LEU A 172 20.19 -5.74 -2.83
C LEU A 172 20.63 -7.08 -3.42
N SER A 173 21.57 -7.08 -4.38
CA SER A 173 21.90 -8.26 -5.18
C SER A 173 23.08 -9.08 -4.66
N ARG A 174 24.01 -8.47 -3.92
CA ARG A 174 25.27 -9.12 -3.52
C ARG A 174 25.43 -9.34 -2.02
N THR A 175 24.55 -8.78 -1.18
CA THR A 175 24.67 -8.93 0.29
C THR A 175 23.68 -9.93 0.89
N VAL A 176 24.00 -10.43 2.08
CA VAL A 176 23.09 -11.26 2.90
C VAL A 176 21.81 -10.49 3.24
N PHE A 177 21.95 -9.19 3.53
CA PHE A 177 20.82 -8.30 3.82
C PHE A 177 19.80 -8.33 2.69
N GLY A 178 20.22 -8.11 1.44
CA GLY A 178 19.34 -8.14 0.27
C GLY A 178 18.62 -9.49 0.07
N ARG A 179 19.32 -10.62 0.28
CA ARG A 179 18.71 -11.96 0.21
C ARG A 179 17.60 -12.15 1.25
N TYR A 180 17.82 -11.68 2.48
CA TYR A 180 16.79 -11.74 3.51
C TYR A 180 15.61 -10.83 3.20
N LEU A 181 15.82 -9.64 2.63
CA LEU A 181 14.70 -8.78 2.24
C LEU A 181 13.79 -9.45 1.21
N ILE A 182 14.37 -10.07 0.19
CA ILE A 182 13.65 -10.83 -0.83
C ILE A 182 12.87 -11.98 -0.17
N ALA A 183 13.53 -12.77 0.68
CA ALA A 183 12.89 -13.90 1.37
C ALA A 183 11.73 -13.46 2.28
N ILE A 184 11.92 -12.38 3.06
CA ILE A 184 10.89 -11.79 3.93
C ILE A 184 9.69 -11.33 3.11
N GLY A 185 9.95 -10.68 1.97
CA GLY A 185 8.93 -10.23 1.04
C GLY A 185 8.12 -11.35 0.41
N THR A 186 8.74 -12.48 0.10
CA THR A 186 8.04 -13.64 -0.47
C THR A 186 7.24 -14.38 0.59
N ASN A 187 7.83 -14.66 1.76
CA ASN A 187 7.15 -15.36 2.85
C ASN A 187 7.85 -15.11 4.21
N GLU A 188 7.43 -14.07 4.93
CA GLU A 188 7.94 -13.74 6.28
C GLU A 188 7.78 -14.88 7.29
N GLU A 189 6.73 -15.70 7.16
CA GLU A 189 6.49 -16.85 8.05
C GLU A 189 7.54 -17.95 7.83
N ALA A 190 7.85 -18.27 6.58
CA ALA A 190 8.88 -19.26 6.24
C ALA A 190 10.27 -18.83 6.72
N VAL A 191 10.61 -17.54 6.61
CA VAL A 191 11.85 -16.99 7.15
C VAL A 191 11.93 -17.18 8.66
N ARG A 192 10.84 -16.91 9.38
CA ARG A 192 10.77 -17.08 10.83
C ARG A 192 10.88 -18.55 11.25
N LEU A 193 10.21 -19.46 10.55
CA LEU A 193 10.29 -20.90 10.80
C LEU A 193 11.69 -21.47 10.49
N SER A 194 12.45 -20.80 9.63
CA SER A 194 13.85 -21.13 9.32
C SER A 194 14.85 -20.56 10.34
N GLY A 195 14.37 -20.00 11.47
CA GLY A 195 15.21 -19.50 12.56
C GLY A 195 15.75 -18.07 12.38
N ILE A 196 15.31 -17.34 11.36
CA ILE A 196 15.74 -15.96 11.11
C ILE A 196 14.67 -14.99 11.61
N ASP A 197 15.02 -14.07 12.51
CA ASP A 197 14.10 -13.01 12.94
C ASP A 197 14.01 -11.90 11.84
N PRO A 198 12.83 -11.67 11.21
CA PRO A 198 12.67 -10.66 10.17
C PRO A 198 12.69 -9.21 10.71
N ARG A 199 12.48 -9.02 12.01
CA ARG A 199 12.32 -7.70 12.64
C ARG A 199 13.50 -6.74 12.41
N PRO A 200 14.76 -7.08 12.71
CA PRO A 200 15.89 -6.16 12.51
C PRO A 200 16.04 -5.71 11.05
N TYR A 201 15.77 -6.60 10.09
CA TYR A 201 15.82 -6.30 8.66
C TYR A 201 14.73 -5.31 8.26
N LYS A 202 13.50 -5.50 8.73
CA LYS A 202 12.40 -4.56 8.50
C LYS A 202 12.70 -3.18 9.11
N LEU A 203 13.30 -3.14 10.31
CA LEU A 203 13.69 -1.89 10.97
C LEU A 203 14.71 -1.14 10.12
N ALA A 204 15.78 -1.83 9.72
CA ALA A 204 16.83 -1.28 8.90
C ALA A 204 16.32 -0.73 7.57
N VAL A 205 15.31 -1.38 6.95
CA VAL A 205 14.69 -0.88 5.72
C VAL A 205 13.97 0.47 5.92
N PHE A 206 13.17 0.63 6.98
CA PHE A 206 12.51 1.92 7.25
C PHE A 206 13.49 3.01 7.67
N VAL A 207 14.52 2.66 8.45
CA VAL A 207 15.62 3.57 8.80
C VAL A 207 16.35 4.04 7.54
N LEU A 208 16.68 3.13 6.62
CA LEU A 208 17.33 3.44 5.35
C LEU A 208 16.43 4.30 4.46
N ALA A 209 15.12 4.00 4.40
CA ALA A 209 14.17 4.81 3.64
C ALA A 209 14.08 6.25 4.16
N GLY A 210 14.03 6.43 5.48
CA GLY A 210 14.04 7.76 6.12
C GLY A 210 15.36 8.51 5.90
N LEU A 211 16.50 7.82 5.99
CA LEU A 211 17.81 8.40 5.67
C LEU A 211 17.88 8.87 4.21
N LEU A 212 17.45 8.04 3.26
CA LEU A 212 17.44 8.39 1.84
C LEU A 212 16.45 9.52 1.54
N ALA A 213 15.31 9.58 2.25
CA ALA A 213 14.40 10.74 2.17
C ALA A 213 15.08 12.05 2.63
N ALA A 214 15.91 12.01 3.68
CA ALA A 214 16.68 13.18 4.09
C ALA A 214 17.82 13.53 3.13
N VAL A 215 18.49 12.56 2.50
CA VAL A 215 19.45 12.83 1.42
C VAL A 215 18.74 13.51 0.24
N ALA A 216 17.56 13.01 -0.14
CA ALA A 216 16.72 13.65 -1.15
C ALA A 216 16.29 15.07 -0.73
N ALA A 217 16.08 15.32 0.55
CA ALA A 217 15.79 16.65 1.08
C ALA A 217 16.95 17.62 0.91
N VAL A 218 18.18 17.20 1.24
CA VAL A 218 19.39 18.03 1.01
C VAL A 218 19.50 18.42 -0.46
N ILE A 219 19.32 17.46 -1.35
CA ILE A 219 19.34 17.68 -2.80
C ILE A 219 18.24 18.66 -3.24
N GLN A 220 17.01 18.44 -2.78
CA GLN A 220 15.87 19.25 -3.19
C GLN A 220 15.95 20.68 -2.65
N THR A 221 16.36 20.85 -1.39
CA THR A 221 16.59 22.16 -0.76
C THR A 221 17.72 22.91 -1.47
N ALA A 222 18.80 22.23 -1.85
CA ALA A 222 19.88 22.83 -2.63
C ALA A 222 19.45 23.25 -4.04
N ARG A 223 18.56 22.48 -4.68
CA ARG A 223 18.00 22.84 -6.00
C ARG A 223 17.08 24.05 -5.95
N MET A 224 16.31 24.19 -4.88
CA MET A 224 15.33 25.26 -4.72
C MET A 224 15.90 26.50 -4.00
N SER A 225 17.16 26.45 -3.55
CA SER A 225 17.81 27.45 -2.67
C SER A 225 16.95 27.89 -1.48
N SER A 226 16.01 27.04 -1.06
CA SER A 226 14.98 27.34 -0.07
C SER A 226 14.38 26.06 0.51
N ALA A 227 13.85 26.18 1.74
CA ALA A 227 13.10 25.14 2.41
C ALA A 227 11.64 25.58 2.58
N ASN A 228 10.72 24.95 1.85
CA ASN A 228 9.29 25.22 1.92
C ASN A 228 8.58 24.02 2.56
N PRO A 229 7.74 24.23 3.60
CA PRO A 229 7.04 23.13 4.27
C PRO A 229 6.01 22.42 3.37
N ASN A 230 5.63 23.01 2.23
CA ASN A 230 4.74 22.41 1.21
C ASN A 230 5.50 21.62 0.13
N THR A 231 6.83 21.54 0.18
CA THR A 231 7.61 20.77 -0.80
C THR A 231 7.25 19.28 -0.73
N ALA A 232 7.34 18.56 -1.86
CA ALA A 232 7.13 17.12 -1.94
C ALA A 232 5.73 16.63 -1.49
N ILE A 233 4.66 17.42 -1.70
CA ILE A 233 3.27 16.94 -1.58
C ILE A 233 2.97 15.97 -2.73
N GLY A 234 2.48 14.76 -2.42
CA GLY A 234 2.19 13.73 -3.42
C GLY A 234 3.44 13.03 -3.98
N PHE A 235 4.63 13.37 -3.45
CA PHE A 235 5.90 12.83 -3.90
C PHE A 235 6.01 11.32 -3.61
N GLU A 236 5.47 10.87 -2.48
CA GLU A 236 5.35 9.45 -2.12
C GLU A 236 4.65 8.63 -3.21
N LEU A 237 3.56 9.15 -3.78
CA LEU A 237 2.81 8.47 -4.84
C LEU A 237 3.62 8.43 -6.15
N GLN A 238 4.32 9.52 -6.48
CA GLN A 238 5.20 9.58 -7.64
C GLN A 238 6.36 8.59 -7.52
N VAL A 239 6.99 8.50 -6.34
CA VAL A 239 8.10 7.59 -6.08
C VAL A 239 7.65 6.14 -6.14
N ILE A 240 6.52 5.79 -5.50
CA ILE A 240 5.94 4.44 -5.59
C ILE A 240 5.64 4.10 -7.05
N ALA A 241 5.00 5.02 -7.78
CA ALA A 241 4.69 4.82 -9.18
C ALA A 241 5.93 4.57 -10.04
N ALA A 242 7.00 5.35 -9.84
CA ALA A 242 8.27 5.15 -10.54
C ALA A 242 8.85 3.74 -10.27
N VAL A 243 8.87 3.34 -9.00
CA VAL A 243 9.43 2.07 -8.56
C VAL A 243 8.62 0.88 -9.11
N VAL A 244 7.30 1.01 -9.18
CA VAL A 244 6.37 0.00 -9.72
C VAL A 244 6.42 -0.07 -11.24
N ILE A 245 6.50 1.07 -11.95
CA ILE A 245 6.77 1.09 -13.41
C ILE A 245 8.11 0.40 -13.70
N GLY A 246 9.09 0.59 -12.82
CA GLY A 246 10.35 -0.12 -12.81
C GLY A 246 10.26 -1.59 -12.38
N GLY A 247 9.07 -2.18 -12.27
CA GLY A 247 8.85 -3.63 -12.08
C GLY A 247 9.12 -4.16 -10.66
N THR A 248 9.29 -3.29 -9.67
CA THR A 248 9.35 -3.73 -8.27
C THR A 248 7.93 -4.01 -7.76
N SER A 249 7.71 -5.18 -7.17
CA SER A 249 6.38 -5.65 -6.84
C SER A 249 5.83 -5.01 -5.56
N LEU A 250 4.59 -4.52 -5.62
CA LEU A 250 3.83 -4.10 -4.43
C LEU A 250 3.46 -5.28 -3.50
N MET A 251 3.60 -6.53 -3.96
CA MET A 251 3.32 -7.72 -3.15
C MET A 251 4.56 -8.21 -2.39
N GLY A 252 5.74 -7.61 -2.64
CA GLY A 252 7.00 -8.01 -2.05
C GLY A 252 7.69 -9.17 -2.76
N GLY A 253 8.91 -9.45 -2.33
CA GLY A 253 9.74 -10.58 -2.77
C GLY A 253 10.34 -10.46 -4.16
N ARG A 254 10.08 -9.37 -4.90
CA ARG A 254 10.70 -9.10 -6.22
C ARG A 254 10.92 -7.61 -6.43
N GLY A 255 12.11 -7.24 -6.91
CA GLY A 255 12.46 -5.88 -7.27
C GLY A 255 13.92 -5.73 -7.65
N SER A 256 14.26 -4.58 -8.23
CA SER A 256 15.62 -4.23 -8.65
C SER A 256 15.76 -2.72 -8.59
N VAL A 257 16.80 -2.24 -7.89
CA VAL A 257 17.05 -0.79 -7.71
C VAL A 257 17.34 -0.14 -9.06
N VAL A 258 18.08 -0.84 -9.93
CA VAL A 258 18.34 -0.37 -11.30
C VAL A 258 17.05 -0.27 -12.12
N SER A 259 16.15 -1.25 -11.98
CA SER A 259 14.88 -1.25 -12.70
C SER A 259 13.96 -0.12 -12.22
N SER A 260 13.94 0.13 -10.92
CA SER A 260 13.24 1.29 -10.34
C SER A 260 13.83 2.63 -10.80
N PHE A 261 15.15 2.72 -10.99
CA PHE A 261 15.77 3.89 -11.62
C PHE A 261 15.31 4.10 -13.07
N PHE A 262 15.18 3.03 -13.87
CA PHE A 262 14.56 3.14 -15.22
C PHE A 262 13.13 3.66 -15.14
N GLY A 263 12.35 3.25 -14.14
CA GLY A 263 11.02 3.81 -13.90
C GLY A 263 11.02 5.31 -13.60
N VAL A 264 12.00 5.80 -12.82
CA VAL A 264 12.20 7.25 -12.60
C VAL A 264 12.54 7.96 -13.91
N LEU A 265 13.44 7.39 -14.73
CA LEU A 265 13.79 7.94 -16.04
C LEU A 265 12.59 8.02 -16.99
N ILE A 266 11.75 6.98 -17.03
CA ILE A 266 10.52 6.96 -17.85
C ILE A 266 9.60 8.12 -17.47
N ILE A 267 9.34 8.33 -16.17
CA ILE A 267 8.50 9.43 -15.70
C ILE A 267 9.14 10.79 -16.01
N ALA A 268 10.46 10.92 -15.84
CA ALA A 268 11.18 12.17 -16.07
C ALA A 268 11.20 12.56 -17.56
N VAL A 269 11.47 11.60 -18.44
CA VAL A 269 11.44 11.79 -19.90
C VAL A 269 10.02 12.16 -20.36
N LEU A 270 9.00 11.49 -19.83
CA LEU A 270 7.60 11.83 -20.10
C LEU A 270 7.28 13.27 -19.69
N GLY A 271 7.68 13.67 -18.47
CA GLY A 271 7.45 15.02 -17.96
C GLY A 271 8.16 16.10 -18.78
N ALA A 272 9.43 15.87 -19.12
CA ALA A 272 10.23 16.81 -19.91
C ALA A 272 9.74 16.89 -21.37
N GLY A 273 9.40 15.76 -21.98
CA GLY A 273 8.87 15.72 -23.34
C GLY A 273 7.54 16.44 -23.48
N LEU A 274 6.59 16.17 -22.57
CA LEU A 274 5.31 16.89 -22.53
C LEU A 274 5.51 18.39 -22.29
N ALA A 275 6.49 18.78 -21.47
CA ALA A 275 6.82 20.19 -21.28
C ALA A 275 7.28 20.87 -22.57
N GLN A 276 8.09 20.20 -23.39
CA GLN A 276 8.60 20.77 -24.64
C GLN A 276 7.55 20.86 -25.74
N VAL A 277 6.57 19.96 -25.74
CA VAL A 277 5.41 20.04 -26.65
C VAL A 277 4.40 21.11 -26.19
N GLY A 278 4.69 21.83 -25.10
CA GLY A 278 3.84 22.90 -24.59
C GLY A 278 2.62 22.41 -23.82
N ALA A 279 2.63 21.15 -23.36
CA ALA A 279 1.53 20.62 -22.56
C ALA A 279 1.42 21.37 -21.22
N GLN A 280 0.19 21.71 -20.84
CA GLN A 280 -0.09 22.39 -19.58
C GLN A 280 0.03 21.41 -18.41
N GLU A 281 0.28 21.92 -17.19
CA GLU A 281 0.58 21.09 -16.01
C GLU A 281 -0.53 20.07 -15.68
N TYR A 282 -1.81 20.44 -15.83
CA TYR A 282 -2.91 19.50 -15.63
C TYR A 282 -2.90 18.35 -16.65
N THR A 283 -2.48 18.62 -17.89
CA THR A 283 -2.38 17.60 -18.95
C THR A 283 -1.24 16.64 -18.64
N LYS A 284 -0.10 17.17 -18.16
CA LYS A 284 1.03 16.33 -17.70
C LYS A 284 0.61 15.39 -16.59
N ARG A 285 -0.14 15.89 -15.60
CA ARG A 285 -0.65 15.08 -14.47
C ARG A 285 -1.63 14.00 -14.93
N LEU A 286 -2.56 14.34 -15.82
CA LEU A 286 -3.53 13.39 -16.37
C LEU A 286 -2.83 12.26 -17.14
N ILE A 287 -1.92 12.60 -18.06
CA ILE A 287 -1.17 11.62 -18.86
C ILE A 287 -0.30 10.75 -17.94
N THR A 288 0.43 11.36 -17.00
CA THR A 288 1.29 10.62 -16.06
C THR A 288 0.47 9.64 -15.24
N GLY A 289 -0.68 10.05 -14.70
CA GLY A 289 -1.60 9.16 -13.98
C GLY A 289 -2.11 8.00 -14.83
N SER A 290 -2.53 8.28 -16.08
CA SER A 290 -2.98 7.24 -17.01
C SER A 290 -1.88 6.23 -17.35
N VAL A 291 -0.64 6.70 -17.58
CA VAL A 291 0.52 5.83 -17.85
C VAL A 291 0.83 4.93 -16.66
N ILE A 292 0.75 5.44 -15.43
CA ILE A 292 0.94 4.65 -14.22
C ILE A 292 -0.11 3.53 -14.14
N VAL A 293 -1.39 3.86 -14.32
CA VAL A 293 -2.47 2.84 -14.30
C VAL A 293 -2.25 1.80 -15.40
N ALA A 294 -1.92 2.22 -16.62
CA ALA A 294 -1.65 1.30 -17.73
C ALA A 294 -0.47 0.37 -17.42
N ALA A 295 0.62 0.90 -16.85
CA ALA A 295 1.78 0.12 -16.46
C ALA A 295 1.44 -0.94 -15.40
N VAL A 296 0.67 -0.58 -14.37
CA VAL A 296 0.22 -1.54 -13.34
C VAL A 296 -0.70 -2.59 -13.93
N VAL A 297 -1.62 -2.22 -14.82
CA VAL A 297 -2.52 -3.18 -15.48
C VAL A 297 -1.71 -4.19 -16.30
N LEU A 298 -0.75 -3.72 -17.10
CA LEU A 298 0.13 -4.60 -17.87
C LEU A 298 0.99 -5.52 -16.97
N ASP A 299 1.49 -5.01 -15.85
CA ASP A 299 2.23 -5.79 -14.85
C ASP A 299 1.37 -6.93 -14.27
N GLN A 300 0.10 -6.64 -13.92
CA GLN A 300 -0.83 -7.65 -13.43
C GLN A 300 -1.14 -8.75 -14.45
N TYR A 301 -1.17 -8.44 -15.75
CA TYR A 301 -1.40 -9.44 -16.79
C TYR A 301 -0.20 -10.36 -17.04
N ARG A 302 1.03 -9.94 -16.71
CA ARG A 302 2.26 -10.71 -16.99
C ARG A 302 2.55 -11.84 -16.00
N HIS A 303 1.84 -11.90 -14.87
CA HIS A 303 2.14 -12.85 -13.81
C HIS A 303 0.92 -13.71 -13.45
N ARG A 304 0.83 -14.91 -14.05
CA ARG A 304 -0.12 -15.96 -13.64
C ARG A 304 0.52 -17.29 -13.20
N VAL A 305 0.02 -17.78 -12.05
CA VAL A 305 -0.17 -19.15 -11.48
C VAL A 305 0.84 -19.76 -10.50
N HIS A 306 0.43 -19.88 -9.23
CA HIS A 306 0.53 -21.11 -8.41
C HIS A 306 -0.66 -21.18 -7.41
N ILE A 307 -1.42 -22.28 -7.43
CA ILE A 307 -2.62 -22.51 -6.60
C ILE A 307 -2.20 -23.28 -5.34
N ILE A 308 -2.62 -22.83 -4.14
CA ILE A 308 -2.46 -23.55 -2.88
C ILE A 308 -3.80 -24.25 -2.55
N PRO A 309 -3.83 -25.54 -2.20
CA PRO A 309 -5.05 -26.20 -1.76
C PRO A 309 -5.49 -25.68 -0.39
N VAL A 310 -6.75 -25.22 -0.28
CA VAL A 310 -7.33 -24.71 0.97
C VAL A 310 -8.61 -25.50 1.32
N GLN A 311 -8.63 -26.14 2.49
CA GLN A 311 -9.83 -26.81 3.03
C GLN A 311 -10.47 -25.99 4.16
N ILE A 312 -11.81 -25.98 4.22
CA ILE A 312 -12.57 -25.31 5.30
C ILE A 312 -13.26 -26.37 6.17
N PRO A 313 -12.97 -26.47 7.47
CA PRO A 313 -13.60 -27.46 8.34
C PRO A 313 -15.12 -27.27 8.39
N ALA A 314 -15.89 -28.34 8.15
CA ALA A 314 -17.35 -28.29 8.09
C ALA A 314 -18.02 -27.79 9.39
N TRP A 315 -17.35 -27.95 10.53
CA TRP A 315 -17.84 -27.44 11.82
C TRP A 315 -17.83 -25.90 11.90
N TRP A 316 -17.06 -25.20 11.05
CA TRP A 316 -17.03 -23.72 11.03
C TRP A 316 -18.36 -23.15 10.57
N ALA A 317 -18.97 -23.75 9.54
CA ALA A 317 -20.29 -23.36 9.07
C ALA A 317 -21.36 -23.62 10.14
N ARG A 318 -21.30 -24.77 10.83
CA ARG A 318 -22.23 -25.11 11.91
C ARG A 318 -22.11 -24.17 13.10
N LEU A 319 -20.87 -23.85 13.52
CA LEU A 319 -20.62 -22.90 14.59
C LEU A 319 -21.11 -21.50 14.22
N LEU A 320 -20.87 -21.06 12.99
CA LEU A 320 -21.35 -19.77 12.52
C LEU A 320 -22.88 -19.67 12.54
N THR A 321 -23.59 -20.74 12.18
CA THR A 321 -25.06 -20.84 12.33
C THR A 321 -25.50 -20.70 13.77
N VAL A 322 -24.87 -21.40 14.71
CA VAL A 322 -25.20 -21.31 16.14
C VAL A 322 -24.98 -19.89 16.66
N LEU A 323 -23.87 -19.25 16.30
CA LEU A 323 -23.54 -17.89 16.72
C LEU A 323 -24.56 -16.86 16.22
N PHE A 324 -25.02 -16.98 14.96
CA PHE A 324 -26.06 -16.09 14.43
C PHE A 324 -27.40 -16.27 15.14
N VAL A 325 -27.82 -17.51 15.42
CA VAL A 325 -29.05 -17.77 16.17
C VAL A 325 -28.99 -17.16 17.57
N LEU A 326 -27.86 -17.35 18.27
CA LEU A 326 -27.66 -16.77 19.61
C LEU A 326 -27.68 -15.24 19.58
N ALA A 327 -27.01 -14.62 18.60
CA ALA A 327 -27.02 -13.16 18.44
C ALA A 327 -28.44 -12.63 18.20
N SER A 328 -29.23 -13.28 17.32
CA SER A 328 -30.63 -12.90 17.10
C SER A 328 -31.51 -13.01 18.35
N VAL A 329 -31.35 -14.09 19.13
CA VAL A 329 -32.11 -14.30 20.37
C VAL A 329 -31.76 -13.25 21.42
N PHE A 330 -30.47 -12.98 21.63
CA PHE A 330 -30.04 -11.97 22.61
C PHE A 330 -30.44 -10.56 22.20
N GLY A 331 -30.28 -10.19 20.92
CA GLY A 331 -30.66 -8.88 20.40
C GLY A 331 -32.17 -8.62 20.52
N LEU A 332 -33.01 -9.60 20.14
CA LEU A 332 -34.47 -9.48 20.29
C LEU A 332 -34.88 -9.35 21.75
N SER A 333 -34.30 -10.18 22.63
CA SER A 333 -34.61 -10.17 24.07
C SER A 333 -34.21 -8.85 24.74
N ALA A 334 -33.06 -8.30 24.34
CA ALA A 334 -32.57 -7.04 24.86
C ALA A 334 -33.42 -5.84 24.41
N PHE A 335 -33.90 -5.86 23.16
CA PHE A 335 -34.78 -4.84 22.62
C PHE A 335 -36.15 -4.85 23.29
N VAL A 336 -36.80 -6.02 23.38
CA VAL A 336 -38.10 -6.16 24.05
C VAL A 336 -38.00 -5.69 25.50
N GLY A 337 -36.93 -6.07 26.20
CA GLY A 337 -36.66 -5.62 27.57
C GLY A 337 -36.42 -4.11 27.69
N ALA A 338 -35.83 -3.46 26.68
CA ALA A 338 -35.64 -2.01 26.66
C ALA A 338 -36.93 -1.25 26.34
N THR A 339 -37.77 -1.74 25.44
CA THR A 339 -39.04 -1.09 25.05
C THR A 339 -40.13 -1.21 26.10
N LEU A 340 -40.09 -2.25 26.94
CA LEU A 340 -41.06 -2.46 28.02
C LEU A 340 -40.75 -1.65 29.30
N VAL A 341 -39.58 -0.99 29.36
CA VAL A 341 -39.17 -0.16 30.50
C VAL A 341 -39.49 1.29 30.19
N ALA A 342 -40.32 1.92 31.02
CA ALA A 342 -40.69 3.33 30.89
C ALA A 342 -39.44 4.25 30.91
N PRO A 343 -39.42 5.35 30.13
CA PRO A 343 -38.23 6.17 29.89
C PRO A 343 -37.60 6.81 31.14
N GLU A 344 -38.31 6.85 32.27
CA GLU A 344 -37.82 7.43 33.54
C GLU A 344 -37.10 6.44 34.46
N ARG A 345 -37.02 5.15 34.12
CA ARG A 345 -36.33 4.14 34.96
C ARG A 345 -34.98 3.76 34.38
N SER A 346 -33.98 3.64 35.26
CA SER A 346 -32.66 3.11 34.92
C SER A 346 -32.77 1.75 34.24
N VAL A 347 -32.06 1.54 33.14
CA VAL A 347 -32.07 0.29 32.35
C VAL A 347 -31.78 -0.91 33.26
N PRO A 348 -32.63 -1.95 33.31
CA PRO A 348 -32.41 -3.12 34.15
C PRO A 348 -31.10 -3.80 33.83
N ARG A 349 -30.36 -4.27 34.86
CA ARG A 349 -29.10 -5.01 34.70
C ARG A 349 -29.22 -6.20 33.74
N ALA A 350 -30.38 -6.86 33.71
CA ALA A 350 -30.66 -7.95 32.76
C ALA A 350 -30.62 -7.51 31.28
N VAL A 351 -31.13 -6.32 30.96
CA VAL A 351 -31.11 -5.76 29.59
C VAL A 351 -29.69 -5.40 29.16
N VAL A 352 -28.88 -4.90 30.10
CA VAL A 352 -27.45 -4.62 29.87
C VAL A 352 -26.68 -5.93 29.61
N VAL A 353 -26.93 -6.97 30.41
CA VAL A 353 -26.31 -8.30 30.21
C VAL A 353 -26.68 -8.90 28.86
N LEU A 354 -27.95 -8.80 28.44
CA LEU A 354 -28.40 -9.27 27.12
C LEU A 354 -27.74 -8.50 25.96
N HIS A 355 -27.55 -7.19 26.08
CA HIS A 355 -26.80 -6.40 25.10
C HIS A 355 -25.33 -6.83 25.01
N LEU A 356 -24.68 -7.10 26.14
CA LEU A 356 -23.29 -7.57 26.17
C LEU A 356 -23.15 -8.96 25.54
N LEU A 357 -24.10 -9.87 25.78
CA LEU A 357 -24.14 -11.20 25.16
C LEU A 357 -24.39 -11.13 23.66
N PHE A 358 -25.27 -10.23 23.21
CA PHE A 358 -25.48 -9.92 21.80
C PHE A 358 -24.18 -9.44 21.14
N LEU A 359 -23.51 -8.45 21.75
CA LEU A 359 -22.26 -7.92 21.22
C LEU A 359 -21.16 -8.99 21.15
N ALA A 360 -21.00 -9.79 22.21
CA ALA A 360 -20.02 -10.86 22.26
C ALA A 360 -20.26 -11.91 21.16
N THR A 361 -21.51 -12.37 21.00
CA THR A 361 -21.85 -13.36 19.97
C THR A 361 -21.72 -12.81 18.55
N ALA A 362 -22.12 -11.55 18.32
CA ALA A 362 -21.95 -10.87 17.04
C ALA A 362 -20.46 -10.69 16.66
N VAL A 363 -19.60 -10.32 17.61
CA VAL A 363 -18.15 -10.19 17.38
C VAL A 363 -17.53 -11.54 17.01
N VAL A 364 -17.87 -12.61 17.73
CA VAL A 364 -17.35 -13.95 17.42
C VAL A 364 -17.87 -14.44 16.05
N ALA A 365 -19.14 -14.18 15.71
CA ALA A 365 -19.69 -14.46 14.40
C ALA A 365 -18.96 -13.70 13.29
N ALA A 366 -18.68 -12.40 13.49
CA ALA A 366 -17.93 -11.58 12.54
C ALA A 366 -16.51 -12.11 12.31
N ILE A 367 -15.80 -12.49 13.38
CA ILE A 367 -14.47 -13.11 13.28
C ILE A 367 -14.54 -14.42 12.47
N MET A 368 -15.57 -15.24 12.70
CA MET A 368 -15.77 -16.49 11.97
C MET A 368 -16.12 -16.25 10.49
N CYS A 369 -16.98 -15.27 10.17
CA CYS A 369 -17.26 -14.84 8.80
C CYS A 369 -15.98 -14.42 8.08
N ILE A 370 -15.15 -13.57 8.71
CA ILE A 370 -13.87 -13.12 8.14
C ILE A 370 -12.95 -14.32 7.89
N LYS A 371 -12.89 -15.26 8.83
CA LYS A 371 -12.08 -16.48 8.72
C LYS A 371 -12.53 -17.39 7.55
N ILE A 372 -13.84 -17.61 7.39
CA ILE A 372 -14.41 -18.42 6.30
C ILE A 372 -14.21 -17.71 4.96
N LEU A 373 -14.54 -16.41 4.90
CA LEU A 373 -14.37 -15.59 3.70
C LEU A 373 -12.92 -15.60 3.24
N ARG A 374 -11.96 -15.40 4.17
CA ARG A 374 -10.52 -15.42 3.87
C ARG A 374 -10.06 -16.73 3.24
N ARG A 375 -10.51 -17.88 3.76
CA ARG A 375 -10.12 -19.20 3.24
C ARG A 375 -10.75 -19.48 1.89
N ALA A 376 -12.02 -19.17 1.73
CA ALA A 376 -12.73 -19.40 0.48
C ALA A 376 -12.27 -18.47 -0.63
N TRP A 377 -11.99 -17.21 -0.30
CA TRP A 377 -11.39 -16.25 -1.21
C TRP A 377 -10.03 -16.74 -1.71
N ALA A 378 -9.21 -17.34 -0.84
CA ALA A 378 -7.96 -17.96 -1.25
C ALA A 378 -8.16 -19.15 -2.22
N ALA A 379 -9.24 -19.93 -2.06
CA ALA A 379 -9.57 -21.06 -2.93
C ALA A 379 -10.18 -20.62 -4.28
N ILE A 380 -11.10 -19.65 -4.28
CA ILE A 380 -11.83 -19.14 -5.46
C ILE A 380 -10.92 -18.36 -6.40
N GLN A 381 -9.91 -17.69 -5.85
CA GLN A 381 -9.02 -16.85 -6.65
C GLN A 381 -7.87 -17.61 -7.33
N ASP A 382 -7.87 -18.95 -7.34
CA ASP A 382 -6.83 -19.76 -8.00
C ASP A 382 -5.40 -19.29 -7.65
N GLY A 383 -5.14 -18.92 -6.38
CA GLY A 383 -3.84 -18.39 -5.95
C GLY A 383 -3.49 -16.97 -6.42
N HIS A 384 -4.37 -16.27 -7.13
CA HIS A 384 -4.17 -14.88 -7.57
C HIS A 384 -4.98 -13.93 -6.71
N ALA A 385 -4.37 -13.44 -5.63
CA ALA A 385 -4.98 -12.40 -4.83
C ALA A 385 -5.18 -11.11 -5.65
N ARG A 386 -6.35 -10.95 -6.29
CA ARG A 386 -6.73 -9.65 -6.91
C ARG A 386 -6.87 -8.58 -5.83
N THR A 387 -7.19 -9.00 -4.61
CA THR A 387 -7.09 -8.23 -3.36
C THR A 387 -6.74 -9.21 -2.24
N THR A 388 -5.62 -9.02 -1.53
CA THR A 388 -5.34 -9.86 -0.35
C THR A 388 -6.37 -9.56 0.76
N PRO A 389 -6.84 -10.56 1.52
CA PRO A 389 -7.74 -10.37 2.66
C PRO A 389 -7.25 -9.33 3.67
N ASN A 390 -5.93 -9.20 3.86
CA ASN A 390 -5.33 -8.19 4.73
C ASN A 390 -5.45 -6.75 4.16
N ARG A 391 -5.43 -6.57 2.83
CA ARG A 391 -5.71 -5.27 2.19
C ARG A 391 -7.19 -4.92 2.34
N ALA A 392 -8.10 -5.87 2.08
CA ALA A 392 -9.54 -5.67 2.27
C ALA A 392 -9.93 -5.33 3.73
N ILE A 393 -9.32 -5.99 4.72
CA ILE A 393 -9.54 -5.70 6.15
C ILE A 393 -8.89 -4.37 6.56
N GLY A 394 -7.76 -3.98 5.97
CA GLY A 394 -7.13 -2.67 6.19
C GLY A 394 -8.01 -1.51 5.73
N PHE A 395 -8.84 -1.70 4.69
CA PHE A 395 -9.79 -0.70 4.19
C PHE A 395 -11.06 -0.56 5.05
N LEU A 396 -11.29 -1.48 5.99
CA LEU A 396 -12.43 -1.43 6.91
C LEU A 396 -12.34 -0.30 7.96
N PHE A 397 -11.16 0.32 8.11
CA PHE A 397 -10.88 1.34 9.14
C PHE A 397 -11.06 2.80 8.67
N VAL A 398 -11.57 3.04 7.46
CA VAL A 398 -11.88 4.41 6.98
C VAL A 398 -13.40 4.61 6.92
N PRO A 399 -14.04 5.21 7.95
CA PRO A 399 -15.48 5.06 8.18
C PRO A 399 -16.42 5.53 7.04
N LEU A 400 -16.02 6.50 6.19
CA LEU A 400 -16.84 6.99 5.06
C LEU A 400 -16.40 6.46 3.67
N PHE A 401 -15.14 6.01 3.51
CA PHE A 401 -14.61 5.47 2.25
C PHE A 401 -14.84 3.95 2.09
N ASN A 402 -15.27 3.29 3.17
CA ASN A 402 -15.43 1.83 3.30
C ASN A 402 -16.63 1.26 2.53
N LEU A 403 -17.70 2.02 2.36
CA LEU A 403 -18.96 1.53 1.79
C LEU A 403 -18.82 1.06 0.34
N TYR A 404 -18.32 1.92 -0.53
CA TYR A 404 -18.12 1.60 -1.95
C TYR A 404 -17.23 0.37 -2.14
N TRP A 405 -16.13 0.27 -1.40
CA TRP A 405 -15.20 -0.86 -1.52
C TRP A 405 -15.74 -2.15 -0.90
N VAL A 406 -16.56 -2.08 0.15
CA VAL A 406 -17.34 -3.23 0.65
C VAL A 406 -18.28 -3.73 -0.43
N PHE A 407 -19.03 -2.82 -1.10
CA PHE A 407 -19.89 -3.20 -2.22
C PHE A 407 -19.09 -3.79 -3.38
N VAL A 408 -17.97 -3.19 -3.80
CA VAL A 408 -17.15 -3.68 -4.92
C VAL A 408 -16.46 -5.00 -4.58
N ALA A 409 -15.85 -5.14 -3.41
CA ALA A 409 -15.15 -6.35 -2.99
C ALA A 409 -16.14 -7.52 -2.84
N LEU A 410 -17.24 -7.29 -2.13
CA LEU A 410 -18.22 -8.34 -1.90
C LEU A 410 -18.95 -8.67 -3.24
N HIS A 411 -19.33 -7.69 -4.06
CA HIS A 411 -19.94 -7.96 -5.38
C HIS A 411 -19.00 -8.71 -6.32
N GLY A 412 -17.73 -8.29 -6.40
CA GLY A 412 -16.69 -8.95 -7.17
C GLY A 412 -16.46 -10.39 -6.72
N PHE A 413 -16.56 -10.64 -5.41
CA PHE A 413 -16.47 -11.99 -4.85
C PHE A 413 -17.59 -12.92 -5.34
N ALA A 414 -18.84 -12.45 -5.41
CA ALA A 414 -19.95 -13.26 -5.89
C ALA A 414 -19.79 -13.67 -7.36
N LEU A 415 -19.26 -12.75 -8.20
CA LEU A 415 -18.94 -13.02 -9.60
C LEU A 415 -17.79 -14.04 -9.71
N ASP A 416 -16.70 -13.84 -8.98
CA ASP A 416 -15.56 -14.74 -8.96
C ASP A 416 -15.96 -16.14 -8.45
N TYR A 417 -16.82 -16.23 -7.43
CA TYR A 417 -17.39 -17.48 -6.92
C TYR A 417 -18.24 -18.21 -7.97
N ASN A 418 -19.18 -17.51 -8.62
CA ASN A 418 -20.04 -18.14 -9.63
C ASN A 418 -19.24 -18.61 -10.85
N ALA A 419 -18.24 -17.83 -11.26
CA ALA A 419 -17.28 -18.22 -12.29
C ALA A 419 -16.48 -19.46 -11.88
N PHE A 420 -16.03 -19.53 -10.63
CA PHE A 420 -15.33 -20.68 -10.06
C PHE A 420 -16.19 -21.95 -10.04
N VAL A 421 -17.43 -21.87 -9.51
CA VAL A 421 -18.38 -23.00 -9.48
C VAL A 421 -18.66 -23.53 -10.89
N THR A 422 -18.84 -22.63 -11.85
CA THR A 422 -19.12 -22.98 -13.25
C THR A 422 -17.89 -23.60 -13.93
N ARG A 423 -16.69 -23.03 -13.71
CA ARG A 423 -15.43 -23.52 -14.27
C ARG A 423 -15.08 -24.93 -13.79
N HIS A 424 -15.27 -25.19 -12.50
CA HIS A 424 -14.92 -26.47 -11.88
C HIS A 424 -16.08 -27.47 -11.84
N ARG A 425 -17.23 -27.16 -12.47
CA ARG A 425 -18.44 -28.01 -12.50
C ARG A 425 -18.87 -28.51 -11.11
N ILE A 426 -18.69 -27.66 -10.09
CA ILE A 426 -18.98 -27.99 -8.69
C ILE A 426 -20.50 -28.00 -8.50
N ARG A 427 -21.05 -28.95 -7.74
CA ARG A 427 -22.48 -29.02 -7.43
C ARG A 427 -22.86 -28.06 -6.29
N ALA A 428 -22.31 -26.85 -6.31
CA ALA A 428 -22.64 -25.80 -5.36
C ALA A 428 -23.69 -24.85 -5.94
N ARG A 429 -24.56 -24.34 -5.06
CA ARG A 429 -25.56 -23.34 -5.44
C ARG A 429 -24.84 -22.05 -5.87
N GLN A 430 -25.17 -21.54 -7.06
CA GLN A 430 -24.73 -20.23 -7.51
C GLN A 430 -25.31 -19.14 -6.60
N LEU A 431 -24.51 -18.13 -6.30
CA LEU A 431 -24.93 -16.98 -5.49
C LEU A 431 -25.70 -16.01 -6.38
N SER A 432 -26.92 -15.65 -5.97
CA SER A 432 -27.66 -14.58 -6.62
C SER A 432 -27.00 -13.24 -6.32
N GLU A 433 -26.68 -12.50 -7.38
CA GLU A 433 -26.12 -11.14 -7.30
C GLU A 433 -27.03 -10.20 -6.50
N VAL A 434 -28.35 -10.40 -6.60
CA VAL A 434 -29.36 -9.62 -5.87
C VAL A 434 -29.32 -9.90 -4.38
N SER A 435 -29.29 -11.18 -3.97
CA SER A 435 -29.21 -11.56 -2.55
C SER A 435 -27.95 -11.03 -1.88
N PHE A 436 -26.88 -10.92 -2.66
CA PHE A 436 -25.60 -10.51 -2.16
C PHE A 436 -25.45 -8.98 -2.09
N ARG A 437 -25.95 -8.24 -3.09
CA ARG A 437 -26.09 -6.77 -3.00
C ARG A 437 -27.03 -6.37 -1.86
N ALA A 438 -28.11 -7.15 -1.65
CA ALA A 438 -28.99 -6.99 -0.51
C ALA A 438 -28.23 -7.19 0.81
N TYR A 439 -27.46 -8.28 0.95
CA TYR A 439 -26.64 -8.51 2.14
C TYR A 439 -25.75 -7.32 2.47
N CYS A 440 -25.01 -6.79 1.50
CA CYS A 440 -24.20 -5.59 1.69
C CYS A 440 -25.02 -4.37 2.13
N ALA A 441 -26.16 -4.11 1.48
CA ALA A 441 -27.04 -3.01 1.85
C ALA A 441 -27.59 -3.16 3.28
N PHE A 442 -27.96 -4.38 3.68
CA PHE A 442 -28.45 -4.67 5.02
C PHE A 442 -27.34 -4.58 6.08
N THR A 443 -26.11 -5.02 5.81
CA THR A 443 -24.95 -4.81 6.71
C THR A 443 -24.65 -3.34 6.94
N VAL A 444 -24.74 -2.53 5.88
CA VAL A 444 -24.54 -1.08 5.94
C VAL A 444 -25.66 -0.41 6.73
N LEU A 445 -26.91 -0.77 6.45
CA LEU A 445 -28.06 -0.28 7.18
C LEU A 445 -28.00 -0.70 8.65
N ALA A 446 -27.61 -1.93 8.96
CA ALA A 446 -27.47 -2.44 10.31
C ALA A 446 -26.40 -1.67 11.09
N THR A 447 -25.25 -1.40 10.46
CA THR A 447 -24.14 -0.65 11.08
C THR A 447 -24.48 0.84 11.23
N GLY A 448 -25.15 1.44 10.24
CA GLY A 448 -25.54 2.86 10.24
C GLY A 448 -26.74 3.17 11.16
N LEU A 449 -27.75 2.30 11.21
CA LEU A 449 -28.94 2.46 12.06
C LEU A 449 -28.66 2.14 13.53
N ALA A 450 -27.67 1.29 13.82
CA ALA A 450 -27.18 1.07 15.19
C ALA A 450 -26.64 2.36 15.84
N ILE A 451 -26.17 3.32 15.05
CA ILE A 451 -25.69 4.63 15.52
C ILE A 451 -26.86 5.60 15.82
N VAL A 452 -28.01 5.42 15.16
CA VAL A 452 -29.17 6.34 15.21
C VAL A 452 -30.31 5.81 16.10
N GLY A 453 -30.19 4.61 16.65
CA GLY A 453 -31.10 4.08 17.69
C GLY A 453 -32.49 3.66 17.19
N PHE A 454 -32.69 3.51 15.87
CA PHE A 454 -34.00 3.14 15.30
C PHE A 454 -33.92 1.83 14.49
N LEU A 455 -34.83 0.89 14.79
CA LEU A 455 -35.14 -0.34 14.03
C LEU A 455 -33.98 -1.28 13.62
N PRO A 456 -33.03 -1.65 14.50
CA PRO A 456 -31.93 -2.56 14.13
C PRO A 456 -32.35 -4.01 13.91
N ASN A 457 -33.39 -4.53 14.58
CA ASN A 457 -33.60 -5.97 14.69
C ASN A 457 -34.04 -6.65 13.39
N LEU A 458 -34.98 -6.07 12.63
CA LEU A 458 -35.43 -6.68 11.38
C LEU A 458 -34.32 -6.67 10.32
N VAL A 459 -33.58 -5.56 10.23
CA VAL A 459 -32.44 -5.37 9.33
C VAL A 459 -31.34 -6.39 9.65
N VAL A 460 -31.01 -6.56 10.93
CA VAL A 460 -30.00 -7.51 11.42
C VAL A 460 -30.45 -8.97 11.23
N ILE A 461 -31.72 -9.29 11.45
CA ILE A 461 -32.26 -10.66 11.20
C ILE A 461 -32.19 -11.01 9.71
N VAL A 462 -32.59 -10.08 8.83
CA VAL A 462 -32.53 -10.27 7.38
C VAL A 462 -31.08 -10.39 6.91
N GLU A 463 -30.18 -9.56 7.44
CA GLU A 463 -28.73 -9.64 7.21
C GLU A 463 -28.19 -11.03 7.59
N PHE A 464 -28.52 -11.54 8.78
CA PHE A 464 -28.05 -12.84 9.26
C PHE A 464 -28.63 -14.01 8.45
N ALA A 465 -29.89 -13.95 8.03
CA ALA A 465 -30.47 -14.95 7.16
C ALA A 465 -29.75 -15.00 5.80
N LEU A 466 -29.41 -13.84 5.23
CA LEU A 466 -28.63 -13.74 3.99
C LEU A 466 -27.20 -14.26 4.18
N ALA A 467 -26.53 -13.91 5.29
CA ALA A 467 -25.20 -14.40 5.63
C ALA A 467 -25.18 -15.94 5.68
N LEU A 468 -26.15 -16.56 6.34
CA LEU A 468 -26.22 -18.00 6.49
C LEU A 468 -26.30 -18.75 5.16
N VAL A 469 -27.11 -18.24 4.23
CA VAL A 469 -27.25 -18.81 2.90
C VAL A 469 -25.94 -18.68 2.11
N ILE A 470 -25.31 -17.50 2.18
CA ILE A 470 -24.07 -17.20 1.46
C ILE A 470 -22.93 -18.08 1.99
N PHE A 471 -22.61 -18.02 3.28
CA PHE A 471 -21.45 -18.70 3.87
C PHE A 471 -21.55 -20.22 3.83
N ARG A 472 -22.76 -20.79 3.91
CA ARG A 472 -22.95 -22.25 3.78
C ARG A 472 -22.64 -22.74 2.36
N GLY A 473 -23.13 -22.04 1.33
CA GLY A 473 -22.81 -22.38 -0.06
C GLY A 473 -21.31 -22.28 -0.36
N LEU A 474 -20.69 -21.26 0.20
CA LEU A 474 -19.26 -20.97 0.14
C LEU A 474 -18.39 -22.13 0.66
N VAL A 475 -18.71 -22.67 1.84
CA VAL A 475 -17.98 -23.79 2.45
C VAL A 475 -18.14 -25.08 1.65
N VAL A 476 -19.35 -25.34 1.13
CA VAL A 476 -19.60 -26.51 0.27
C VAL A 476 -18.78 -26.42 -1.01
N ALA A 477 -18.82 -25.29 -1.71
CA ALA A 477 -18.10 -25.12 -2.97
C ALA A 477 -16.59 -25.30 -2.84
N VAL A 478 -15.99 -24.75 -1.78
CA VAL A 478 -14.54 -24.84 -1.52
C VAL A 478 -14.12 -26.25 -1.16
N ASN A 479 -14.97 -27.01 -0.46
CA ASN A 479 -14.65 -28.39 -0.09
C ASN A 479 -14.90 -29.38 -1.24
N GLU A 480 -15.91 -29.15 -2.09
CA GLU A 480 -16.17 -29.97 -3.28
C GLU A 480 -15.17 -29.70 -4.41
N SER A 481 -14.67 -28.46 -4.57
CA SER A 481 -13.62 -28.15 -5.55
C SER A 481 -12.34 -28.94 -5.33
N HIS A 482 -12.06 -29.28 -4.06
CA HIS A 482 -10.93 -30.11 -3.67
C HIS A 482 -11.16 -31.61 -3.97
N GLN A 483 -12.41 -32.06 -4.13
CA GLN A 483 -12.76 -33.46 -4.41
C GLN A 483 -12.88 -33.77 -5.92
N HIS A 484 -13.12 -32.76 -6.76
CA HIS A 484 -13.24 -32.89 -8.23
C HIS A 484 -12.06 -32.28 -9.00
N ALA A 485 -10.98 -32.09 -8.27
CA ALA A 485 -9.72 -31.53 -8.68
C ALA A 485 -8.89 -32.60 -9.45
N PRO A 486 -8.56 -32.42 -10.74
CA PRO A 486 -7.77 -33.39 -11.51
C PRO A 486 -6.27 -33.46 -11.11
N TRP A 487 -5.88 -32.91 -9.96
CA TRP A 487 -4.48 -32.66 -9.62
C TRP A 487 -3.72 -33.89 -9.11
N GLU A 488 -4.38 -35.02 -8.87
CA GLU A 488 -3.70 -36.27 -8.47
C GLU A 488 -3.16 -37.08 -9.67
N GLU A 489 -3.50 -36.75 -10.92
CA GLU A 489 -3.07 -37.55 -12.08
C GLU A 489 -1.85 -37.01 -12.86
N ASN A 490 -1.33 -35.82 -12.56
CA ASN A 490 -0.18 -35.25 -13.29
C ASN A 490 0.89 -34.66 -12.38
N VAL A 491 1.36 -35.45 -11.41
CA VAL A 491 2.73 -35.30 -10.90
C VAL A 491 3.57 -36.31 -11.68
N PRO A 492 4.34 -35.91 -12.72
CA PRO A 492 5.39 -36.78 -13.21
C PRO A 492 6.37 -36.95 -12.06
N GLY A 493 6.47 -38.17 -11.53
CA GLY A 493 7.51 -38.52 -10.58
C GLY A 493 8.86 -38.48 -11.28
N SER A 494 9.64 -37.43 -11.05
CA SER A 494 11.12 -37.39 -11.06
C SER A 494 11.60 -35.98 -10.75
#